data_AF-A0A369B094-F1
#
_entry.id   AF-A0A369B094-F1
#
_cell.length_a   1.000
_cell.length_b   1.000
_cell.length_c   1.000
_cell.angle_alpha   90.00
_cell.angle_beta   90.00
_cell.angle_gamma   90.00
#
_symmetry.space_group_name_H-M   'P 1'
#
loop_
_entity.id
_entity.type
_entity.pdbx_description
1 polymer ?
#
loop_
_entity_poly.entity_id
_entity_poly.type
_entity_poly.pdbx_seq_one_letter_code
_entity_poly.pdbx_strand_id
1 'polypeptide(L)'
;MFYDIRYQTGEIEDIVAEMKNGSIPRMDVDNQEELEWFIGQLAEKGIYRVEGLPYDKSVRDRIKEPEFEFRAAFYTSPLDASQIAGVELMYIDFYFEPEIEETYDSAFGD
;
A
#
# COMPACT_ATOMS: atom_id res chain seq x y z
N MET A 1 -18.98 -6.70 13.70
CA MET A 1 -17.87 -7.34 12.95
C MET A 1 -17.60 -6.39 11.80
N PHE A 2 -16.70 -5.43 11.99
CA PHE A 2 -16.23 -4.61 10.87
C PHE A 2 -15.23 -5.50 10.15
N TYR A 3 -15.57 -5.95 8.95
CA TYR A 3 -14.56 -6.51 8.05
C TYR A 3 -13.60 -5.35 7.79
N ASP A 4 -12.32 -5.51 8.13
CA ASP A 4 -11.29 -4.61 7.62
C ASP A 4 -11.32 -4.77 6.10
N ILE A 5 -11.80 -3.74 5.40
CA ILE A 5 -11.89 -3.74 3.94
C ILE A 5 -10.48 -3.48 3.42
N ARG A 6 -9.98 -4.40 2.59
CA ARG A 6 -8.81 -4.16 1.76
C ARG A 6 -9.28 -3.80 0.35
N TYR A 7 -8.89 -2.62 -0.10
CA TYR A 7 -9.23 -2.11 -1.41
C TYR A 7 -8.37 -2.77 -2.49
N GLN A 8 -8.92 -2.87 -3.69
CA GLN A 8 -8.21 -3.31 -4.88
C GLN A 8 -7.77 -2.11 -5.73
N THR A 9 -6.87 -2.31 -6.68
CA THR A 9 -6.40 -1.29 -7.63
C THR A 9 -7.51 -0.58 -8.41
N GLY A 10 -8.66 -1.22 -8.60
CA GLY A 10 -9.83 -0.62 -9.26
C GLY A 10 -10.60 0.40 -8.41
N GLU A 11 -10.36 0.48 -7.10
CA GLU A 11 -11.18 1.24 -6.14
C GLU A 11 -10.53 2.58 -5.75
N ILE A 12 -9.83 3.22 -6.69
CA ILE A 12 -9.05 4.44 -6.48
C ILE A 12 -9.87 5.58 -5.85
N GLU A 13 -11.14 5.73 -6.25
CA GLU A 13 -11.98 6.83 -5.76
C GLU A 13 -12.33 6.67 -4.27
N ASP A 14 -12.57 5.44 -3.84
CA ASP A 14 -12.84 5.11 -2.44
C ASP A 14 -11.58 5.27 -1.58
N ILE A 15 -10.42 4.84 -2.10
CA ILE A 15 -9.13 5.04 -1.44
C ILE A 15 -8.83 6.54 -1.24
N VAL A 16 -9.02 7.35 -2.29
CA VAL A 16 -8.84 8.81 -2.22
C VAL A 16 -9.77 9.44 -1.17
N ALA A 17 -11.02 8.97 -1.09
CA ALA A 17 -11.98 9.46 -0.10
C ALA A 17 -11.56 9.11 1.33
N GLU A 18 -11.12 7.87 1.57
CA GLU A 18 -10.64 7.41 2.87
C GLU A 18 -9.40 8.19 3.34
N MET A 19 -8.42 8.40 2.44
CA MET A 19 -7.22 9.19 2.76
C MET A 19 -7.59 10.62 3.19
N LYS A 20 -8.55 11.25 2.50
CA LYS A 20 -9.03 12.60 2.83
C LYS A 20 -9.83 12.67 4.13
N ASN A 21 -10.42 11.56 4.56
CA ASN A 21 -11.10 11.45 5.85
C ASN A 21 -10.11 11.23 7.02
N GLY A 22 -8.80 11.09 6.74
CA GLY A 22 -7.77 10.82 7.73
C GLY A 22 -7.61 9.33 8.08
N SER A 23 -8.28 8.44 7.34
CA SER A 23 -8.08 6.99 7.45
C SER A 23 -6.79 6.56 6.73
N ILE A 24 -6.27 5.39 7.11
CA ILE A 24 -5.19 4.71 6.39
C ILE A 24 -5.83 3.53 5.66
N PRO A 25 -6.20 3.67 4.37
CA PRO A 25 -6.74 2.56 3.60
C PRO A 25 -5.70 1.44 3.48
N ARG A 26 -6.20 0.20 3.53
CA ARG A 26 -5.44 -1.02 3.27
C ARG A 26 -5.70 -1.44 1.85
N MET A 27 -4.67 -1.85 1.13
CA MET A 27 -4.76 -2.16 -0.28
C MET A 27 -4.00 -3.43 -0.61
N ASP A 28 -4.65 -4.35 -1.31
CA ASP A 28 -3.98 -5.52 -1.90
C ASP A 28 -3.40 -5.14 -3.27
N VAL A 29 -2.19 -5.62 -3.53
CA VAL A 29 -1.46 -5.44 -4.78
C VAL A 29 -0.77 -6.75 -5.14
N ASP A 30 -0.91 -7.19 -6.38
CA ASP A 30 -0.36 -8.45 -6.87
C ASP A 30 1.16 -8.39 -7.01
N ASN A 31 1.68 -7.27 -7.51
CA ASN A 31 3.10 -7.12 -7.81
C ASN A 31 3.57 -5.66 -7.90
N GLN A 32 4.88 -5.47 -8.03
CA GLN A 32 5.48 -4.13 -8.10
C GLN A 32 5.00 -3.32 -9.32
N GLU A 33 4.69 -3.95 -10.46
CA GLU A 33 4.20 -3.24 -11.65
C GLU A 33 2.81 -2.65 -11.39
N GLU A 34 1.94 -3.42 -10.75
CA GLU A 34 0.62 -2.97 -10.35
C GLU A 34 0.69 -1.84 -9.31
N LEU A 35 1.62 -1.92 -8.34
CA LEU A 35 1.87 -0.84 -7.38
C LEU A 35 2.22 0.48 -8.10
N GLU A 36 3.17 0.43 -9.03
CA GLU A 36 3.62 1.64 -9.74
C GLU A 36 2.50 2.20 -10.63
N TRP A 37 1.72 1.34 -11.28
CA TRP A 37 0.52 1.75 -12.01
C TRP A 37 -0.47 2.48 -11.10
N PHE A 38 -0.76 1.91 -9.92
CA PHE A 38 -1.67 2.49 -8.95
C PHE A 38 -1.18 3.85 -8.42
N ILE A 39 0.11 3.97 -8.09
CA ILE A 39 0.70 5.26 -7.69
C ILE A 39 0.55 6.31 -8.80
N GLY A 40 0.68 5.91 -10.07
CA GLY A 40 0.41 6.76 -11.23
C GLY A 40 -1.04 7.24 -11.28
N GLN A 41 -2.00 6.35 -11.03
CA GLN A 41 -3.42 6.70 -10.98
C GLN A 41 -3.75 7.66 -9.82
N LEU A 42 -3.14 7.47 -8.65
CA LEU A 42 -3.25 8.42 -7.55
C LEU A 42 -2.73 9.81 -7.94
N ALA A 43 -1.61 9.88 -8.66
CA ALA A 43 -1.04 11.15 -9.12
C ALA A 43 -1.98 11.88 -10.09
N GLU A 44 -2.68 11.15 -10.97
CA GLU A 44 -3.74 11.71 -11.84
C GLU A 44 -4.92 12.30 -11.03
N LYS A 45 -5.16 11.76 -9.82
CA LYS A 45 -6.16 12.27 -8.87
C LYS A 45 -5.61 13.34 -7.91
N GLY A 46 -4.37 13.79 -8.10
CA GLY A 46 -3.73 14.83 -7.28
C GLY A 46 -3.17 14.34 -5.94
N ILE A 47 -2.98 13.02 -5.78
CA ILE A 47 -2.32 12.42 -4.63
C ILE A 47 -0.97 11.87 -5.08
N TYR A 48 0.11 12.44 -4.55
CA TYR A 48 1.48 12.15 -4.97
C TYR A 48 2.21 11.41 -3.87
N ARG A 49 2.94 10.35 -4.22
CA ARG A 49 3.88 9.71 -3.28
C ARG A 49 4.97 10.73 -2.91
N VAL A 50 5.32 10.80 -1.63
CA VAL A 50 6.43 11.65 -1.17
C VAL A 50 7.74 11.14 -1.79
N GLU A 51 8.42 12.00 -2.52
CA GLU A 51 9.66 11.66 -3.21
C GLU A 51 10.82 11.52 -2.20
N GLY A 52 11.69 10.53 -2.40
CA GLY A 52 12.85 10.29 -1.54
C GLY A 52 12.53 9.70 -0.16
N LEU A 53 11.24 9.52 0.19
CA LEU A 53 10.85 8.86 1.44
C LEU A 53 10.77 7.34 1.23
N PRO A 54 11.55 6.52 1.97
CA PRO A 54 11.48 5.08 1.85
C PRO A 54 10.15 4.55 2.40
N TYR A 55 9.72 3.40 1.89
CA TYR A 55 8.58 2.68 2.43
C TYR A 55 8.82 2.26 3.88
N ASP A 56 7.82 2.48 4.73
CA ASP A 56 7.89 2.12 6.15
C ASP A 56 7.51 0.66 6.34
N LYS A 57 8.55 -0.19 6.38
CA LYS A 57 8.44 -1.63 6.69
C LYS A 57 8.37 -1.91 8.18
N SER A 58 8.69 -0.94 9.05
CA SER A 58 8.68 -1.14 10.52
C SER A 58 7.27 -1.29 11.08
N VAL A 59 6.26 -0.86 10.32
CA VAL A 59 4.84 -1.08 10.63
C VAL A 59 4.49 -2.58 10.66
N ARG A 60 5.25 -3.43 9.96
CA ARG A 60 5.03 -4.87 9.89
C ARG A 60 5.05 -5.54 11.26
N ASP A 61 5.94 -5.09 12.15
CA ASP A 61 6.06 -5.60 13.52
C ASP A 61 4.78 -5.35 14.36
N ARG A 62 3.98 -4.36 13.96
CA ARG A 62 2.75 -3.96 14.64
C ARG A 62 1.51 -4.60 14.05
N ILE A 63 1.41 -4.68 12.73
CA ILE A 63 0.23 -5.21 12.02
C ILE A 63 0.15 -6.75 12.14
N LYS A 64 1.29 -7.47 12.18
CA LYS A 64 1.34 -8.94 12.32
C LYS A 64 0.52 -9.72 11.27
N GLU A 65 0.24 -9.10 10.12
CA GLU A 65 -0.36 -9.77 8.97
C GLU A 65 0.78 -10.18 8.03
N PRO A 66 0.83 -11.45 7.59
CA PRO A 66 1.94 -11.95 6.77
C PRO A 66 2.01 -11.29 5.40
N GLU A 67 0.85 -10.87 4.89
CA GLU A 67 0.64 -10.22 3.59
C GLU A 67 1.02 -8.74 3.64
N PHE A 68 1.12 -8.11 4.82
CA PHE A 68 1.53 -6.71 4.92
C PHE A 68 3.00 -6.56 4.58
N GLU A 69 3.27 -5.72 3.58
CA GLU A 69 4.64 -5.46 3.13
C GLU A 69 5.17 -4.12 3.63
N PHE A 70 4.42 -3.03 3.42
CA PHE A 70 4.86 -1.70 3.82
C PHE A 70 3.75 -0.65 3.84
N ARG A 71 4.04 0.46 4.52
CA ARG A 71 3.27 1.71 4.45
C ARG A 71 3.97 2.72 3.56
N ALA A 72 3.25 3.35 2.64
CA ALA A 72 3.78 4.47 1.85
C ALA A 72 3.07 5.78 2.22
N ALA A 73 3.82 6.89 2.14
CA ALA A 73 3.32 8.22 2.44
C ALA A 73 3.01 9.01 1.17
N PHE A 74 1.93 9.78 1.22
CA PHE A 74 1.39 10.55 0.13
C PHE A 74 1.00 11.96 0.58
N TYR A 75 0.91 12.87 -0.39
CA TYR A 75 0.50 14.24 -0.15
C TYR A 75 -0.31 14.80 -1.34
N THR A 76 -1.06 15.88 -1.13
CA THR A 76 -1.93 16.48 -2.16
C THR A 76 -1.19 17.34 -3.19
N SER A 77 0.14 17.40 -3.11
CA SER A 77 1.02 18.05 -4.08
C SER A 77 2.37 17.33 -4.09
N PRO A 78 3.17 17.47 -5.16
CA PRO A 78 4.55 16.96 -5.16
C PRO A 78 5.33 17.51 -3.95
N LEU A 79 5.96 16.61 -3.21
CA LEU A 79 6.66 16.90 -1.96
C LEU A 79 7.86 15.97 -1.82
N ASP A 80 9.02 16.53 -1.50
CA ASP A 80 10.23 15.78 -1.20
C ASP A 80 10.34 15.46 0.31
N ALA A 81 11.03 14.37 0.66
CA ALA A 81 11.29 13.95 2.03
C ALA A 81 11.92 15.07 2.90
N SER A 82 12.72 15.96 2.33
CA SER A 82 13.31 17.11 3.05
C SER A 82 12.28 18.17 3.46
N GLN A 83 11.08 18.15 2.87
CA GLN A 83 10.03 19.15 3.04
C GLN A 83 8.85 18.66 3.89
N ILE A 84 8.90 17.44 4.43
CA ILE A 84 7.80 16.84 5.20
C ILE A 84 7.60 17.47 6.58
N ALA A 85 8.56 18.25 7.06
CA ALA A 85 8.53 18.80 8.41
C ALA A 85 7.34 19.78 8.58
N GLY A 86 6.41 19.43 9.46
CA GLY A 86 5.20 20.22 9.73
C GLY A 86 4.07 20.00 8.72
N VAL A 87 4.19 19.00 7.84
CA VAL A 87 3.14 18.60 6.89
C VAL A 87 2.41 17.37 7.42
N GLU A 88 1.09 17.37 7.29
CA GLU A 88 0.26 16.19 7.57
C GLU A 88 0.23 15.30 6.32
N LEU A 89 0.90 14.15 6.42
CA LEU A 89 0.96 13.16 5.34
C LEU A 89 -0.23 12.21 5.43
N MET A 90 -0.68 11.75 4.26
CA MET A 90 -1.62 10.64 4.14
C MET A 90 -0.83 9.35 3.95
N TYR A 91 -1.45 8.21 4.26
CA TYR A 91 -0.78 6.91 4.19
C TYR A 91 -1.67 5.86 3.56
N ILE A 92 -1.05 4.86 2.93
CA ILE A 92 -1.69 3.64 2.46
C ILE A 92 -0.86 2.46 2.95
N ASP A 93 -1.53 1.44 3.49
CA ASP A 93 -0.93 0.16 3.86
C ASP A 93 -1.06 -0.82 2.70
N PHE A 94 0.07 -1.28 2.17
CA PHE A 94 0.11 -2.21 1.03
C PHE A 94 0.34 -3.63 1.48
N TYR A 95 -0.49 -4.52 0.94
CA TYR A 95 -0.49 -5.95 1.16
C TYR A 95 -0.19 -6.63 -0.17
N PHE A 96 0.73 -7.59 -0.17
CA PHE A 96 1.03 -8.39 -1.34
C PHE A 96 0.58 -9.82 -1.07
N GLU A 97 -0.02 -10.45 -2.07
CA GLU A 97 -0.30 -11.88 -1.96
C GLU A 97 1.01 -12.63 -1.70
N PRO A 98 1.04 -13.54 -0.72
CA PRO A 98 2.24 -14.32 -0.44
C PRO A 98 2.47 -15.21 -1.64
N GLU A 99 3.66 -15.16 -2.24
CA GLU A 99 4.07 -16.16 -3.23
C GLU A 99 3.99 -17.53 -2.54
N ILE A 100 2.93 -18.28 -2.82
CA ILE A 100 2.80 -19.66 -2.37
C ILE A 100 3.83 -20.42 -3.22
N GLU A 101 5.02 -20.68 -2.67
CA GLU A 101 5.86 -21.74 -3.21
C GLU A 101 5.01 -23.02 -3.16
N GLU A 102 4.46 -23.41 -4.31
CA GLU A 102 3.90 -24.75 -4.49
C GLU A 102 5.04 -25.72 -4.21
N THR A 103 5.15 -26.14 -2.95
CA THR A 103 5.93 -27.30 -2.59
C THR A 103 5.21 -28.44 -3.28
N TYR A 104 5.70 -28.81 -4.47
CA TYR A 104 5.36 -30.04 -5.15
C TYR A 104 5.63 -31.16 -4.15
N ASP A 105 4.60 -31.56 -3.41
CA ASP A 105 4.59 -32.81 -2.69
C ASP A 105 4.89 -33.85 -3.75
N SER A 106 6.13 -34.34 -3.76
CA SER A 106 6.58 -35.36 -4.68
C SER A 106 5.98 -36.67 -4.19
N ALA A 107 4.65 -36.76 -4.28
CA ALA A 107 3.85 -37.96 -4.08
C ALA A 107 3.93 -38.83 -5.34
N PHE A 108 5.15 -39.17 -5.73
CA PHE A 108 5.45 -40.33 -6.58
C PHE A 108 6.63 -41.07 -5.95
N GLY A 109 6.39 -41.52 -4.71
CA GLY A 109 7.02 -42.72 -4.20
C GLY A 109 6.04 -43.88 -4.38
N ASP A 110 6.10 -44.55 -5.52
CA ASP A 110 5.89 -46.01 -5.64
C ASP A 110 6.63 -46.53 -6.88
#